data_AF-A0A6J8E8S8-F1
#
_entry.id   AF-A0A6J8E8S8-F1
#
_cell.length_a   1.000
_cell.length_b   1.000
_cell.length_c   1.000
_cell.angle_alpha   90.00
_cell.angle_beta   90.00
_cell.angle_gamma   90.00
#
_symmetry.space_group_name_H-M   'P 1'
#
loop_
_entity.id
_entity.type
_entity.pdbx_description
1 polymer ?
#
loop_
_entity_poly.entity_id
_entity_poly.type
_entity_poly.pdbx_seq_one_letter_code
_entity_poly.pdbx_strand_id
1 'polypeptide(L)'
;MEESEYEDIFNYTNFQEYRIGSSESQKRKIRNRVKDFWVKNGQLYYIKDSPDERLVITKDKKDSIIKLCHVGTGCHLGRNKTISKITESYYWLGIVKDVTEFLKKCLQCQNENKKTTKTCQEIIPEPVPIKKEWNEIGIDLISPFPQSDKRPLSSADYNSSDAKKIKIPKIYTKTGDKGTSALYTGERRSKDDMIFSALGTTDELSSAIGIAAEYCTETNIPVTDRLHEVQCALQDLGSWKTTFSDKYVTDLENWIDEYTAELPPLTNFILPSGGKSATHIHLARSICRRAERSLTPLIRAEEIGPEPLKYLNRLSDFLFTTARYAAMKEGREEIIYRRIHADENKT
;
A
#
# COMPACT_ATOMS: atom_id res chain seq x y z
N MET A 1 17.69 52.80 3.14
CA MET A 1 18.77 51.91 2.66
C MET A 1 18.32 51.02 1.50
N GLU A 2 17.11 50.42 1.53
CA GLU A 2 16.64 49.55 0.42
C GLU A 2 16.01 50.30 -0.77
N GLU A 3 15.32 51.41 -0.54
CA GLU A 3 14.60 52.15 -1.59
C GLU A 3 15.55 52.87 -2.55
N SER A 4 16.63 53.43 -2.01
CA SER A 4 17.71 54.03 -2.82
C SER A 4 18.37 53.01 -3.74
N GLU A 5 18.41 51.73 -3.36
CA GLU A 5 19.05 50.70 -4.17
C GLU A 5 18.21 50.32 -5.40
N TYR A 6 16.89 50.20 -5.26
CA TYR A 6 16.01 49.92 -6.39
C TYR A 6 15.86 51.11 -7.33
N GLU A 7 15.91 52.34 -6.79
CA GLU A 7 15.95 53.56 -7.58
C GLU A 7 17.26 53.67 -8.38
N ASP A 8 18.40 53.36 -7.76
CA ASP A 8 19.70 53.31 -8.44
C ASP A 8 19.73 52.21 -9.53
N ILE A 9 19.12 51.04 -9.27
CA ILE A 9 18.97 49.96 -10.28
C ILE A 9 18.04 50.41 -11.41
N PHE A 10 16.92 51.07 -11.11
CA PHE A 10 15.99 51.58 -12.11
C PHE A 10 16.66 52.63 -13.01
N ASN A 11 17.33 53.61 -12.43
CA ASN A 11 18.03 54.67 -13.17
C ASN A 11 19.13 54.11 -14.06
N TYR A 12 19.91 53.14 -13.56
CA TYR A 12 20.94 52.50 -14.36
C TYR A 12 20.37 51.61 -15.47
N THR A 13 19.27 50.89 -15.21
CA THR A 13 18.64 50.00 -16.20
C THR A 13 17.94 50.80 -17.30
N ASN A 14 17.35 51.96 -16.97
CA ASN A 14 16.55 52.76 -17.89
C ASN A 14 17.36 53.86 -18.61
N PHE A 15 18.30 54.51 -17.93
CA PHE A 15 19.05 55.67 -18.43
C PHE A 15 20.56 55.43 -18.53
N GLN A 16 21.08 54.28 -18.07
CA GLN A 16 22.52 53.99 -17.93
C GLN A 16 23.29 55.00 -17.05
N GLU A 17 22.58 55.67 -16.15
CA GLU A 17 23.14 56.68 -15.25
C GLU A 17 23.37 56.10 -13.84
N TYR A 18 24.42 56.59 -13.19
CA TYR A 18 24.65 56.37 -11.77
C TYR A 18 24.30 57.62 -10.99
N ARG A 19 23.86 57.46 -9.74
CA ARG A 19 23.67 58.57 -8.83
C ARG A 19 24.96 59.39 -8.68
N ILE A 20 24.83 60.71 -8.71
CA ILE A 20 25.94 61.65 -8.59
C ILE A 20 26.65 61.40 -7.25
N GLY A 21 27.96 61.13 -7.29
CA GLY A 21 28.78 60.83 -6.11
C GLY A 21 28.86 59.34 -5.69
N SER A 22 28.31 58.39 -6.46
CA SER A 22 28.46 56.96 -6.16
C SER A 22 29.91 56.48 -6.23
N SER A 23 30.36 55.79 -5.17
CA SER A 23 31.66 55.10 -5.11
C SER A 23 31.74 53.93 -6.10
N GLU A 24 32.95 53.54 -6.50
CA GLU A 24 33.15 52.43 -7.44
C GLU A 24 32.62 51.08 -6.91
N SER A 25 32.65 50.90 -5.59
CA SER A 25 32.04 49.74 -4.92
C SER A 25 30.52 49.69 -5.12
N GLN A 26 29.84 50.83 -5.04
CA GLN A 26 28.38 50.93 -5.28
C GLN A 26 28.06 50.69 -6.75
N LYS A 27 28.83 51.28 -7.68
CA LYS A 27 28.67 51.05 -9.13
C LYS A 27 28.85 49.58 -9.50
N ARG A 28 29.83 48.90 -8.90
CA ARG A 28 30.05 47.46 -9.06
C ARG A 28 28.86 46.63 -8.58
N LYS A 29 28.27 46.95 -7.43
CA LYS A 29 27.09 46.25 -6.91
C LYS A 29 25.89 46.39 -7.85
N ILE A 30 25.64 47.61 -8.35
CA ILE A 30 24.57 47.88 -9.31
C ILE A 30 24.77 47.04 -10.57
N ARG A 31 25.97 47.09 -11.20
CA ARG A 31 26.29 46.29 -12.41
C ARG A 31 26.06 44.79 -12.23
N ASN A 32 26.34 44.25 -11.04
CA ASN A 32 26.11 42.84 -10.76
C ASN A 32 24.63 42.49 -10.62
N ARG A 33 23.85 43.38 -10.00
CA ARG A 33 22.44 43.12 -9.71
C ARG A 33 21.53 43.39 -10.91
N VAL A 34 21.86 44.33 -11.78
CA VAL A 34 21.02 44.75 -12.94
C VAL A 34 20.64 43.59 -13.85
N LYS A 35 21.47 42.55 -13.94
CA LYS A 35 21.19 41.33 -14.71
C LYS A 35 19.91 40.60 -14.26
N ASP A 36 19.52 40.80 -13.00
CA ASP A 36 18.35 40.16 -12.40
C ASP A 36 17.07 41.00 -12.58
N PHE A 37 17.14 42.18 -13.22
CA PHE A 37 16.04 43.13 -13.34
C PHE A 37 15.78 43.58 -14.79
N TRP A 38 14.54 44.01 -15.05
CA TRP A 38 14.08 44.54 -16.33
C TRP A 38 13.12 45.72 -16.10
N VAL A 39 13.10 46.70 -17.01
CA VAL A 39 12.19 47.85 -16.92
C VAL A 39 11.13 47.75 -18.02
N LYS A 40 9.85 47.87 -17.62
CA LYS A 40 8.70 47.81 -18.52
C LYS A 40 7.66 48.83 -18.07
N ASN A 41 7.20 49.68 -19.00
CA ASN A 41 6.21 50.73 -18.73
C ASN A 41 6.56 51.66 -17.55
N GLY A 42 7.85 52.00 -17.39
CA GLY A 42 8.33 52.84 -16.29
C GLY A 42 8.34 52.16 -14.91
N GLN A 43 8.19 50.83 -14.86
CA GLN A 43 8.23 50.04 -13.64
C GLN A 43 9.37 49.00 -13.70
N LEU A 44 9.94 48.70 -12.54
CA LEU A 44 11.04 47.74 -12.40
C LEU A 44 10.48 46.35 -12.09
N TYR A 45 10.97 45.33 -12.81
CA TYR A 45 10.61 43.92 -12.66
C TYR A 45 11.84 43.08 -12.32
N TYR A 46 11.62 41.96 -11.62
CA TYR A 46 12.64 40.98 -11.23
C TYR A 46 12.42 39.64 -11.95
N ILE A 47 13.49 39.05 -12.50
CA ILE A 47 13.42 37.93 -13.47
C ILE A 47 14.31 36.72 -13.14
N LYS A 48 15.07 36.73 -12.04
CA LYS A 48 16.11 35.71 -11.79
C LYS A 48 15.59 34.30 -11.50
N ASP A 49 14.56 34.19 -10.67
CA ASP A 49 14.18 32.93 -10.00
C ASP A 49 12.83 32.37 -10.50
N SER A 50 12.23 32.97 -11.54
CA SER A 50 10.91 32.60 -12.08
C SER A 50 10.87 32.86 -13.57
N PRO A 51 10.15 32.04 -14.36
CA PRO A 51 9.80 32.41 -15.73
C PRO A 51 8.91 33.66 -15.80
N ASP A 52 8.18 33.97 -14.71
CA ASP A 52 7.26 35.10 -14.61
C ASP A 52 7.93 36.39 -14.12
N GLU A 53 7.59 37.51 -14.75
CA GLU A 53 8.06 38.85 -14.40
C GLU A 53 7.42 39.33 -13.07
N ARG A 54 8.22 39.54 -12.01
CA ARG A 54 7.71 40.00 -10.70
C ARG A 54 7.90 41.50 -10.52
N LEU A 55 6.84 42.24 -10.20
CA LEU A 55 6.89 43.68 -10.02
C LEU A 55 7.65 44.03 -8.72
N VAL A 56 8.66 44.92 -8.81
CA VAL A 56 9.39 45.41 -7.66
C VAL A 56 8.56 46.45 -6.91
N ILE A 57 8.36 46.23 -5.61
CA ILE A 57 7.46 47.05 -4.79
C ILE A 57 8.24 47.96 -3.83
N THR A 58 7.79 49.22 -3.75
CA THR A 58 8.29 50.23 -2.80
C THR A 58 7.76 49.99 -1.38
N LYS A 59 8.42 50.56 -0.38
CA LYS A 59 8.14 50.28 1.04
C LYS A 59 6.69 50.57 1.45
N ASP A 60 6.14 51.67 0.96
CA ASP A 60 4.80 52.14 1.33
C ASP A 60 3.68 51.17 0.93
N LYS A 61 3.93 50.37 -0.12
CA LYS A 61 2.94 49.44 -0.67
C LYS A 61 3.08 48.02 -0.12
N LYS A 62 4.18 47.70 0.59
CA LYS A 62 4.45 46.35 1.13
C LYS A 62 3.30 45.85 2.01
N ASP A 63 2.91 46.63 3.02
CA ASP A 63 1.88 46.23 3.99
C ASP A 63 0.52 46.01 3.34
N SER A 64 0.17 46.83 2.35
CA SER A 64 -1.08 46.72 1.59
C SER A 64 -1.13 45.43 0.79
N ILE A 65 -0.03 45.06 0.13
CA ILE A 65 0.08 43.83 -0.65
C ILE A 65 0.08 42.60 0.25
N ILE A 66 0.82 42.63 1.37
CA ILE A 66 0.82 41.54 2.34
C ILE A 66 -0.60 41.31 2.87
N LYS A 67 -1.33 42.37 3.21
CA LYS A 67 -2.73 42.28 3.66
C LYS A 67 -3.63 41.65 2.60
N LEU A 68 -3.53 42.11 1.34
CA LEU A 68 -4.33 41.60 0.22
C LEU A 68 -4.07 40.10 -0.03
N CYS A 69 -2.81 39.71 -0.08
CA CYS A 69 -2.41 38.32 -0.29
C CYS A 69 -2.71 37.44 0.92
N HIS A 70 -2.75 37.99 2.13
CA HIS A 70 -3.02 37.25 3.36
C HIS A 70 -4.50 36.96 3.57
N VAL A 71 -5.39 37.92 3.33
CA VAL A 71 -6.83 37.79 3.65
C VAL A 71 -7.56 36.82 2.71
N GLY A 72 -7.05 36.61 1.50
CA GLY A 72 -7.58 35.60 0.57
C GLY A 72 -9.07 35.75 0.22
N THR A 73 -9.60 34.84 -0.61
CA THR A 73 -11.05 34.71 -0.85
C THR A 73 -11.66 33.86 0.25
N GLY A 74 -11.99 34.49 1.38
CA GLY A 74 -12.77 33.88 2.46
C GLY A 74 -11.98 33.12 3.53
N CYS A 75 -10.65 33.10 3.49
CA CYS A 75 -9.83 32.53 4.56
C CYS A 75 -8.45 33.19 4.68
N HIS A 76 -7.99 33.39 5.91
CA HIS A 76 -6.64 33.90 6.19
C HIS A 76 -5.58 32.85 5.84
N LEU A 77 -4.67 33.20 4.93
CA LEU A 77 -3.61 32.32 4.46
C LEU A 77 -2.46 32.27 5.47
N GLY A 78 -1.97 31.07 5.76
CA GLY A 78 -0.78 30.87 6.59
C GLY A 78 0.48 31.48 5.95
N ARG A 79 1.57 31.57 6.73
CA ARG A 79 2.85 32.20 6.33
C ARG A 79 3.35 31.78 4.96
N ASN A 80 3.51 30.47 4.75
CA ASN A 80 4.12 29.95 3.52
C ASN A 80 3.20 30.20 2.31
N LYS A 81 1.88 30.05 2.47
CA LYS A 81 0.91 30.33 1.39
C LYS A 81 0.88 31.81 1.04
N THR A 82 0.96 32.69 2.03
CA THR A 82 1.02 34.15 1.83
C THR A 82 2.29 34.54 1.07
N ILE A 83 3.45 33.98 1.45
CA ILE A 83 4.72 34.20 0.74
C ILE A 83 4.61 33.73 -0.72
N SER A 84 4.12 32.50 -0.95
CA SER A 84 3.95 31.94 -2.29
C SER A 84 3.14 32.86 -3.19
N LYS A 85 1.99 33.32 -2.70
CA LYS A 85 1.08 34.19 -3.44
C LYS A 85 1.67 35.57 -3.73
N ILE A 86 2.51 36.09 -2.84
CA ILE A 86 3.24 37.34 -3.07
C ILE A 86 4.29 37.13 -4.15
N THR A 87 5.06 36.05 -4.07
CA THR A 87 6.17 35.77 -5.01
C THR A 87 5.70 35.41 -6.41
N GLU A 88 4.41 35.14 -6.63
CA GLU A 88 3.84 34.96 -7.97
C GLU A 88 3.84 36.26 -8.79
N SER A 89 3.73 37.43 -8.14
CA SER A 89 3.54 38.70 -8.87
C SER A 89 4.41 39.85 -8.38
N TYR A 90 5.00 39.75 -7.18
CA TYR A 90 5.71 40.85 -6.53
C TYR A 90 7.08 40.43 -6.01
N TYR A 91 7.99 41.41 -5.92
CA TYR A 91 9.33 41.24 -5.39
C TYR A 91 9.77 42.40 -4.50
N TRP A 92 10.39 42.09 -3.38
CA TRP A 92 11.24 43.00 -2.61
C TRP A 92 12.21 42.19 -1.75
N LEU A 93 13.26 42.84 -1.25
CA LEU A 93 14.21 42.17 -0.37
C LEU A 93 13.56 41.97 0.99
N GLY A 94 13.59 40.73 1.50
CA GLY A 94 13.10 40.43 2.85
C GLY A 94 11.60 40.11 2.96
N ILE A 95 10.91 39.73 1.87
CA ILE A 95 9.49 39.30 1.87
C ILE A 95 9.16 38.39 3.06
N VAL A 96 9.99 37.37 3.32
CA VAL A 96 9.77 36.39 4.39
C VAL A 96 9.71 37.05 5.77
N LYS A 97 10.59 38.04 6.02
CA LYS A 97 10.66 38.76 7.29
C LYS A 97 9.41 39.64 7.48
N ASP A 98 9.07 40.41 6.46
CA ASP A 98 7.95 41.36 6.49
C ASP A 98 6.61 40.61 6.66
N VAL A 99 6.40 39.51 5.93
CA VAL A 99 5.19 38.67 6.08
C VAL A 99 5.12 38.04 7.47
N THR A 100 6.26 37.56 8.01
CA THR A 100 6.28 36.97 9.35
C THR A 100 5.92 38.00 10.43
N GLU A 101 6.41 39.24 10.29
CA GLU A 101 6.10 40.31 11.23
C GLU A 101 4.62 40.75 11.13
N PHE A 102 4.08 40.82 9.92
CA PHE A 102 2.67 41.13 9.68
C PHE A 102 1.73 40.10 10.31
N LEU A 103 2.00 38.80 10.10
CA LEU A 103 1.17 37.72 10.64
C LEU A 103 1.16 37.68 12.17
N LYS A 104 2.27 38.05 12.81
CA LYS A 104 2.33 38.20 14.27
C LYS A 104 1.40 39.29 14.78
N LYS A 105 0.98 40.25 13.97
CA LYS A 105 0.07 41.34 14.34
C LYS A 105 -1.40 41.04 13.95
N CYS A 106 -1.66 39.94 13.24
CA CYS A 106 -3.00 39.60 12.76
C CYS A 106 -3.86 38.96 13.86
N LEU A 107 -4.85 39.70 14.39
CA LEU A 107 -5.76 39.25 15.44
C LEU A 107 -6.56 38.00 15.06
N GLN A 108 -6.97 37.87 13.79
CA GLN A 108 -7.75 36.71 13.32
C GLN A 108 -6.92 35.43 13.36
N CYS A 109 -5.69 35.47 12.83
CA CYS A 109 -4.76 34.33 12.92
C CYS A 109 -4.34 33.97 14.35
N GLN A 110 -4.27 34.96 15.24
CA GLN A 110 -3.97 34.73 16.65
C GLN A 110 -5.12 34.06 17.40
N ASN A 111 -6.37 34.44 17.11
CA ASN A 111 -7.55 33.91 17.81
C ASN A 111 -7.98 32.52 17.31
N GLU A 112 -7.77 32.21 16.03
CA GLU A 112 -8.17 30.92 15.43
C GLU A 112 -7.15 29.78 15.69
N ASN A 113 -5.88 30.11 16.00
CA ASN A 113 -4.83 29.12 16.30
C ASN A 113 -4.67 28.82 17.80
N LYS A 114 -5.76 28.56 18.53
CA LYS A 114 -5.61 27.74 19.75
C LYS A 114 -5.18 26.35 19.30
N LYS A 115 -4.00 25.90 19.72
CA LYS A 115 -3.47 24.55 19.42
C LYS A 115 -4.55 23.51 19.73
N THR A 116 -5.27 23.07 18.71
CA THR A 116 -6.18 21.94 18.82
C THR A 116 -5.32 20.69 18.75
N THR A 117 -4.86 20.23 19.90
CA THR A 117 -4.52 18.81 20.08
C THR A 117 -5.83 18.02 20.08
N LYS A 118 -6.56 18.00 18.95
CA LYS A 118 -7.58 16.98 18.76
C LYS A 118 -6.82 15.70 18.48
N THR A 119 -6.81 14.80 19.46
CA THR A 119 -6.55 13.38 19.22
C THR A 119 -7.38 12.97 18.00
N CYS A 120 -6.70 12.48 16.97
CA CYS A 120 -7.38 11.86 15.82
C CYS A 120 -8.17 10.69 16.40
N GLN A 121 -9.49 10.79 16.46
CA GLN A 121 -10.31 9.62 16.75
C GLN A 121 -10.17 8.66 15.56
N GLU A 122 -10.01 7.37 15.84
CA GLU A 122 -10.05 6.35 14.80
C GLU A 122 -11.37 6.48 14.04
N ILE A 123 -11.27 6.56 12.71
CA ILE A 123 -12.43 6.46 11.84
C ILE A 123 -12.88 5.00 11.93
N ILE A 124 -13.93 4.73 12.68
CA ILE A 124 -14.58 3.42 12.68
C ILE A 124 -15.41 3.36 11.39
N PRO A 125 -15.04 2.54 10.39
CA PRO A 125 -15.84 2.42 9.18
C PRO A 125 -17.16 1.75 9.56
N GLU A 126 -18.29 2.43 9.36
CA GLU A 126 -19.57 1.74 9.45
C GLU A 126 -19.69 0.76 8.26
N PRO A 127 -19.97 -0.53 8.50
CA PRO A 127 -20.09 -1.50 7.43
C PRO A 127 -21.26 -1.14 6.51
N VAL A 128 -20.99 -0.98 5.22
CA VAL A 128 -22.02 -0.71 4.21
C VAL A 128 -22.87 -1.97 4.03
N PRO A 129 -24.18 -1.95 4.32
CA PRO A 129 -25.01 -3.15 4.23
C PRO A 129 -25.16 -3.59 2.76
N ILE A 130 -24.56 -4.71 2.40
CA ILE A 130 -24.67 -5.32 1.07
C ILE A 130 -26.05 -5.99 0.96
N LYS A 131 -26.91 -5.45 0.09
CA LYS A 131 -28.29 -5.93 -0.07
C LYS A 131 -28.45 -7.06 -1.10
N LYS A 132 -27.54 -7.20 -2.08
CA LYS A 132 -27.52 -8.25 -3.13
C LYS A 132 -26.11 -8.47 -3.71
N GLU A 133 -25.92 -9.61 -4.37
CA GLU A 133 -24.73 -9.96 -5.18
C GLU A 133 -24.52 -8.93 -6.32
N TRP A 134 -23.27 -8.55 -6.58
CA TRP A 134 -22.82 -7.59 -7.62
C TRP A 134 -23.10 -6.10 -7.40
N ASN A 135 -23.29 -5.66 -6.15
CA ASN A 135 -23.34 -4.22 -5.86
C ASN A 135 -21.96 -3.56 -6.00
N GLU A 136 -21.86 -2.53 -6.84
CA GLU A 136 -20.70 -1.63 -6.88
C GLU A 136 -20.72 -0.67 -5.69
N ILE A 137 -19.61 -0.59 -4.96
CA ILE A 137 -19.41 0.36 -3.85
C ILE A 137 -18.23 1.25 -4.20
N GLY A 138 -18.45 2.56 -4.22
CA GLY A 138 -17.38 3.55 -4.29
C GLY A 138 -16.85 3.86 -2.89
N ILE A 139 -15.55 3.63 -2.67
CA ILE A 139 -14.88 3.94 -1.40
C ILE A 139 -13.73 4.90 -1.71
N ASP A 140 -13.78 6.11 -1.13
CA ASP A 140 -12.61 6.99 -1.10
C ASP A 140 -11.67 6.53 0.02
N LEU A 141 -10.61 5.84 -0.36
CA LEU A 141 -9.58 5.36 0.56
C LEU A 141 -8.63 6.50 0.93
N ILE A 142 -8.92 7.17 2.05
CA ILE A 142 -7.93 8.00 2.74
C ILE A 142 -7.19 7.10 3.74
N SER A 143 -6.07 6.51 3.31
CA SER A 143 -5.19 5.73 4.19
C SER A 143 -4.70 6.60 5.37
N PRO A 144 -4.36 6.02 6.54
CA PRO A 144 -3.84 6.82 7.64
C PRO A 144 -2.57 7.54 7.17
N PHE A 145 -2.59 8.87 7.27
CA PHE A 145 -1.41 9.68 7.00
C PHE A 145 -0.30 9.24 7.98
N PRO A 146 0.95 9.09 7.51
CA PRO A 146 2.04 8.74 8.40
C PRO A 146 2.11 9.79 9.50
N GLN A 147 1.89 9.39 10.75
CA GLN A 147 2.12 10.26 11.90
C GLN A 147 3.61 10.56 11.97
N SER A 148 3.98 11.79 11.62
CA SER A 148 5.31 12.30 11.90
C SER A 148 5.35 12.89 13.30
N ASP A 149 6.34 12.50 14.11
CA ASP A 149 6.67 13.15 15.41
C ASP A 149 7.10 14.62 15.27
N LYS A 150 6.97 15.19 14.07
CA LYS A 150 7.32 16.58 13.72
C LYS A 150 6.16 17.16 12.91
N ARG A 151 5.86 18.43 13.19
CA ARG A 151 4.71 19.25 12.70
C ARG A 151 4.10 18.84 11.36
N PRO A 152 2.77 19.01 11.19
CA PRO A 152 2.07 18.66 9.96
C PRO A 152 2.70 19.35 8.75
N LEU A 153 3.07 18.54 7.76
CA LEU A 153 3.65 18.96 6.48
C LEU A 153 2.63 19.77 5.69
N SER A 154 3.08 20.88 5.12
CA SER A 154 2.25 21.70 4.24
C SER A 154 2.46 21.22 2.79
N SER A 155 1.46 21.45 1.94
CA SER A 155 1.48 21.08 0.50
C SER A 155 2.65 21.68 -0.32
N ALA A 156 3.51 22.50 0.29
CA ALA A 156 4.70 23.07 -0.32
C ALA A 156 5.97 22.19 -0.16
N ASP A 157 5.94 21.15 0.67
CA ASP A 157 7.12 20.31 0.94
C ASP A 157 7.36 19.23 -0.12
N TYR A 158 6.51 19.16 -1.15
CA TYR A 158 6.58 18.16 -2.23
C TYR A 158 7.64 18.43 -3.31
N ASN A 159 8.32 19.58 -3.28
CA ASN A 159 9.31 19.97 -4.28
C ASN A 159 10.75 20.10 -3.73
N SER A 160 11.06 19.44 -2.61
CA SER A 160 12.45 19.27 -2.17
C SER A 160 13.03 17.98 -2.77
N SER A 161 14.10 18.13 -3.55
CA SER A 161 14.87 17.07 -4.22
C SER A 161 15.53 16.04 -3.29
N ASP A 162 15.31 16.11 -1.97
CA ASP A 162 15.92 15.23 -0.96
C ASP A 162 14.91 14.46 -0.10
N ALA A 163 13.64 14.36 -0.52
CA ALA A 163 12.73 13.37 0.04
C ALA A 163 13.15 11.98 -0.46
N LYS A 164 13.76 11.17 0.42
CA LYS A 164 14.01 9.73 0.20
C LYS A 164 12.67 9.09 -0.19
N LYS A 165 12.43 8.93 -1.49
CA LYS A 165 11.23 8.27 -2.02
C LYS A 165 11.12 6.91 -1.35
N ILE A 166 10.10 6.73 -0.51
CA ILE A 166 9.67 5.42 -0.07
C ILE A 166 9.27 4.69 -1.36
N LYS A 167 10.16 3.86 -1.87
CA LYS A 167 9.85 3.01 -3.02
C LYS A 167 8.84 2.00 -2.52
N ILE A 168 7.57 2.26 -2.79
CA ILE A 168 6.53 1.23 -2.70
C ILE A 168 7.01 0.12 -3.65
N PRO A 169 7.31 -1.08 -3.14
CA PRO A 169 7.77 -2.17 -3.99
C PRO A 169 6.67 -2.45 -5.02
N LYS A 170 7.01 -2.32 -6.30
CA LYS A 170 6.10 -2.74 -7.37
C LYS A 170 6.01 -4.26 -7.31
N ILE A 171 4.80 -4.79 -7.21
CA ILE A 171 4.54 -6.22 -7.13
C ILE A 171 5.01 -6.92 -8.42
N TYR A 172 4.79 -6.31 -9.59
CA TYR A 172 5.29 -6.84 -10.87
C TYR A 172 6.68 -6.30 -11.21
N THR A 173 7.58 -7.21 -11.59
CA THR A 173 8.96 -6.87 -11.98
C THR A 173 9.24 -7.04 -13.47
N LYS A 174 8.34 -7.70 -14.22
CA LYS A 174 8.49 -8.09 -15.64
C LYS A 174 9.68 -9.02 -15.95
N THR A 175 10.40 -9.47 -14.91
CA THR A 175 11.54 -10.38 -15.07
C THR A 175 11.12 -11.79 -15.51
N GLY A 176 9.84 -12.12 -15.37
CA GLY A 176 9.27 -13.42 -15.75
C GLY A 176 8.63 -13.46 -17.14
N ASP A 177 8.66 -12.37 -17.92
CA ASP A 177 7.97 -12.26 -19.21
C ASP A 177 8.63 -13.15 -20.29
N LYS A 178 9.89 -13.53 -20.10
CA LYS A 178 10.63 -14.46 -20.97
C LYS A 178 10.40 -15.94 -20.63
N GLY A 179 9.40 -16.25 -19.79
CA GLY A 179 9.07 -17.62 -19.41
C GLY A 179 9.97 -18.25 -18.34
N THR A 180 10.88 -17.50 -17.70
CA THR A 180 11.72 -17.99 -16.60
C THR A 180 11.33 -17.36 -15.27
N SER A 181 11.63 -18.03 -14.16
CA SER A 181 11.43 -17.49 -12.81
C SER A 181 12.62 -17.86 -11.91
N ALA A 182 12.79 -17.14 -10.82
CA ALA A 182 13.83 -17.43 -9.83
C ALA A 182 13.24 -18.28 -8.71
N LEU A 183 13.95 -19.34 -8.33
CA LEU A 183 13.71 -20.07 -7.09
C LEU A 183 14.15 -19.22 -5.90
N TYR A 184 13.72 -19.63 -4.71
CA TYR A 184 14.14 -18.99 -3.47
C TYR A 184 15.67 -18.97 -3.31
N THR A 185 16.38 -20.00 -3.81
CA THR A 185 17.84 -20.10 -3.83
C THR A 185 18.52 -19.05 -4.72
N GLY A 186 17.76 -18.32 -5.53
CA GLY A 186 18.26 -17.37 -6.53
C GLY A 186 18.53 -18.02 -7.90
N GLU A 187 18.50 -19.35 -7.98
CA GLU A 187 18.63 -20.08 -9.24
C GLU A 187 17.44 -19.75 -10.17
N ARG A 188 17.71 -19.46 -11.45
CA ARG A 188 16.65 -19.21 -12.43
C ARG A 188 16.39 -20.43 -13.29
N ARG A 189 15.16 -20.94 -13.24
CA ARG A 189 14.70 -22.05 -14.08
C ARG A 189 13.53 -21.61 -14.96
N SER A 190 13.20 -22.41 -15.97
CA SER A 190 12.03 -22.18 -16.81
C SER A 190 10.75 -22.39 -16.02
N LYS A 191 9.68 -21.66 -16.31
CA LYS A 191 8.41 -21.74 -15.55
C LYS A 191 7.66 -23.06 -15.72
N ASP A 192 7.99 -23.82 -16.75
CA ASP A 192 7.48 -25.18 -17.02
C ASP A 192 8.29 -26.28 -16.29
N ASP A 193 9.34 -25.89 -15.55
CA ASP A 193 10.07 -26.81 -14.69
C ASP A 193 9.13 -27.43 -13.63
N MET A 194 9.35 -28.72 -13.35
CA MET A 194 8.59 -29.51 -12.39
C MET A 194 8.56 -28.86 -11.00
N ILE A 195 9.64 -28.18 -10.62
CA ILE A 195 9.75 -27.44 -9.37
C ILE A 195 8.67 -26.35 -9.26
N PHE A 196 8.46 -25.55 -10.32
CA PHE A 196 7.40 -24.53 -10.30
C PHE A 196 6.00 -25.13 -10.40
N SER A 197 5.84 -26.26 -11.11
CA SER A 197 4.57 -27.00 -11.08
C SER A 197 4.23 -27.48 -9.67
N ALA A 198 5.20 -27.97 -8.90
CA ALA A 198 4.99 -28.41 -7.53
C ALA A 198 4.66 -27.24 -6.58
N LEU A 199 5.35 -26.09 -6.72
CA LEU A 199 5.01 -24.88 -5.98
C LEU A 199 3.62 -24.38 -6.30
N GLY A 200 3.30 -24.24 -7.59
CA GLY A 200 2.02 -23.72 -8.01
C GLY A 200 0.86 -24.61 -7.54
N THR A 201 1.05 -25.93 -7.53
CA THR A 201 0.04 -26.85 -7.02
C THR A 201 -0.12 -26.77 -5.50
N THR A 202 0.98 -26.55 -4.76
CA THR A 202 0.96 -26.30 -3.30
C THR A 202 0.28 -24.97 -2.96
N ASP A 203 0.52 -23.92 -3.75
CA ASP A 203 -0.11 -22.61 -3.61
C ASP A 203 -1.62 -22.66 -3.94
N GLU A 204 -2.00 -23.41 -4.98
CA GLU A 204 -3.40 -23.70 -5.30
C GLU A 204 -4.10 -24.43 -4.15
N LEU A 205 -3.42 -25.40 -3.51
CA LEU A 205 -3.94 -26.08 -2.32
C LEU A 205 -4.15 -25.10 -1.17
N SER A 206 -3.17 -24.25 -0.87
CA SER A 206 -3.26 -23.26 0.20
C SER A 206 -4.43 -22.29 -0.03
N SER A 207 -4.63 -21.86 -1.28
CA SER A 207 -5.75 -21.00 -1.68
C SER A 207 -7.10 -21.70 -1.51
N ALA A 208 -7.21 -22.98 -1.89
CA ALA A 208 -8.42 -23.77 -1.71
C ALA A 208 -8.77 -24.00 -0.23
N ILE A 209 -7.75 -24.20 0.62
CA ILE A 209 -7.92 -24.28 2.08
C ILE A 209 -8.41 -22.94 2.64
N GLY A 210 -7.89 -21.81 2.14
CA GLY A 210 -8.36 -20.48 2.53
C GLY A 210 -9.85 -20.29 2.26
N ILE A 211 -10.33 -20.66 1.06
CA ILE A 211 -11.76 -20.60 0.72
C ILE A 211 -12.58 -21.51 1.66
N ALA A 212 -12.09 -22.71 1.96
CA ALA A 212 -12.77 -23.61 2.89
C ALA A 212 -12.85 -23.03 4.32
N ALA A 213 -11.78 -22.38 4.78
CA ALA A 213 -11.72 -21.74 6.10
C ALA A 213 -12.72 -20.57 6.24
N GLU A 214 -12.94 -19.79 5.19
CA GLU A 214 -13.98 -18.75 5.17
C GLU A 214 -15.38 -19.35 5.37
N TYR A 215 -15.72 -20.43 4.65
CA TYR A 215 -17.00 -21.12 4.83
C TYR A 215 -17.16 -21.73 6.23
N CYS A 216 -16.09 -22.31 6.79
CA CYS A 216 -16.09 -22.80 8.17
C CYS A 216 -16.33 -21.67 9.18
N THR A 217 -15.79 -20.48 8.92
CA THR A 217 -15.97 -19.30 9.78
C THR A 217 -17.41 -18.79 9.72
N GLU A 218 -17.98 -18.69 8.51
CA GLU A 218 -19.40 -18.32 8.32
C GLU A 218 -20.36 -19.26 9.06
N THR A 219 -20.02 -20.54 9.16
CA THR A 219 -20.83 -21.59 9.80
C THR A 219 -20.41 -21.89 11.24
N ASN A 220 -19.45 -21.14 11.79
CA ASN A 220 -18.94 -21.24 13.16
C ASN A 220 -18.42 -22.64 13.54
N ILE A 221 -17.71 -23.29 12.63
CA ILE A 221 -17.10 -24.61 12.83
C ILE A 221 -15.70 -24.41 13.45
N PRO A 222 -15.34 -25.09 14.55
CA PRO A 222 -14.08 -24.90 15.26
C PRO A 222 -12.89 -25.63 14.59
N VAL A 223 -12.68 -25.38 13.30
CA VAL A 223 -11.59 -25.97 12.48
C VAL A 223 -10.70 -24.91 11.84
N THR A 224 -11.14 -23.65 11.79
CA THR A 224 -10.49 -22.54 11.07
C THR A 224 -9.04 -22.33 11.49
N ASP A 225 -8.74 -22.31 12.79
CA ASP A 225 -7.37 -22.10 13.28
C ASP A 225 -6.41 -23.18 12.75
N ARG A 226 -6.83 -24.44 12.78
CA ARG A 226 -6.03 -25.56 12.26
C ARG A 226 -5.85 -25.50 10.74
N LEU A 227 -6.86 -25.04 10.01
CA LEU A 227 -6.74 -24.80 8.57
C LEU A 227 -5.72 -23.69 8.25
N HIS A 228 -5.67 -22.62 9.07
CA HIS A 228 -4.65 -21.58 8.94
C HIS A 228 -3.25 -22.07 9.30
N GLU A 229 -3.12 -22.90 10.33
CA GLU A 229 -1.84 -23.56 10.65
C GLU A 229 -1.33 -24.42 9.48
N VAL A 230 -2.24 -25.14 8.81
CA VAL A 230 -1.91 -25.88 7.57
C VAL A 230 -1.46 -24.93 6.46
N GLN A 231 -2.09 -23.78 6.25
CA GLN A 231 -1.65 -22.81 5.24
C GLN A 231 -0.22 -22.30 5.52
N CYS A 232 0.11 -22.05 6.78
CA CYS A 232 1.47 -21.71 7.20
C CYS A 232 2.46 -22.84 6.88
N ALA A 233 2.13 -24.09 7.22
CA ALA A 233 2.97 -25.25 6.92
C ALA A 233 3.17 -25.48 5.41
N LEU A 234 2.15 -25.21 4.59
CA LEU A 234 2.26 -25.27 3.12
C LEU A 234 3.16 -24.16 2.57
N GLN A 235 3.16 -22.97 3.18
CA GLN A 235 4.08 -21.88 2.82
C GLN A 235 5.53 -22.26 3.14
N ASP A 236 5.77 -22.91 4.28
CA ASP A 236 7.08 -23.45 4.65
C ASP A 236 7.55 -24.50 3.65
N LEU A 237 6.66 -25.41 3.23
CA LEU A 237 6.94 -26.40 2.18
C LEU A 237 7.38 -25.72 0.89
N GLY A 238 6.69 -24.65 0.48
CA GLY A 238 7.03 -23.88 -0.73
C GLY A 238 8.32 -23.06 -0.64
N SER A 239 8.88 -22.89 0.56
CA SER A 239 10.14 -22.16 0.74
C SER A 239 11.39 -23.01 0.50
N TRP A 240 11.26 -24.34 0.58
CA TRP A 240 12.34 -25.36 0.52
C TRP A 240 13.60 -25.05 1.36
N LYS A 241 13.47 -24.17 2.34
CA LYS A 241 14.61 -23.64 3.08
C LYS A 241 14.83 -24.34 4.42
N THR A 242 13.84 -25.08 4.89
CA THR A 242 13.78 -25.64 6.23
C THR A 242 13.68 -27.15 6.15
N THR A 243 14.38 -27.83 7.06
CA THR A 243 14.04 -29.19 7.44
C THR A 243 12.57 -29.18 7.83
N PHE A 244 11.72 -29.78 6.98
CA PHE A 244 10.30 -29.89 7.25
C PHE A 244 10.13 -30.69 8.54
N SER A 245 9.56 -30.07 9.57
CA SER A 245 9.54 -30.65 10.91
C SER A 245 8.58 -31.84 10.98
N ASP A 246 9.04 -32.96 11.53
CA ASP A 246 8.20 -34.12 11.83
C ASP A 246 7.01 -33.76 12.72
N LYS A 247 7.13 -32.68 13.50
CA LYS A 247 6.05 -32.13 14.31
C LYS A 247 4.78 -31.88 13.50
N TYR A 248 4.90 -31.39 12.26
CA TYR A 248 3.73 -31.11 11.42
C TYR A 248 2.94 -32.37 11.09
N VAL A 249 3.61 -33.52 10.95
CA VAL A 249 2.93 -34.80 10.72
C VAL A 249 2.24 -35.26 12.01
N THR A 250 2.92 -35.18 13.15
CA THR A 250 2.36 -35.55 14.45
C THR A 250 1.15 -34.69 14.82
N ASP A 251 1.18 -33.39 14.54
CA ASP A 251 0.05 -32.49 14.81
C ASP A 251 -1.19 -32.89 13.96
N LEU A 252 -1.00 -33.21 12.67
CA LEU A 252 -2.08 -33.72 11.82
C LEU A 252 -2.67 -35.04 12.34
N GLU A 253 -1.83 -35.98 12.76
CA GLU A 253 -2.27 -37.27 13.30
C GLU A 253 -3.11 -37.08 14.57
N ASN A 254 -2.65 -36.23 15.50
CA ASN A 254 -3.39 -35.90 16.71
C ASN A 254 -4.76 -35.28 16.39
N TRP A 255 -4.82 -34.36 15.42
CA TRP A 255 -6.09 -33.73 15.02
C TRP A 255 -7.04 -34.69 14.30
N ILE A 256 -6.50 -35.62 13.51
CA ILE A 256 -7.29 -36.69 12.88
C ILE A 256 -7.93 -37.55 13.96
N ASP A 257 -7.17 -37.98 14.97
CA ASP A 257 -7.66 -38.83 16.05
C ASP A 257 -8.74 -38.11 16.87
N GLU A 258 -8.54 -36.83 17.19
CA GLU A 258 -9.52 -35.99 17.89
C GLU A 258 -10.84 -35.88 17.14
N TYR A 259 -10.81 -35.56 15.84
CA TYR A 259 -12.03 -35.46 15.04
C TYR A 259 -12.69 -36.80 14.79
N THR A 260 -11.90 -37.86 14.62
CA THR A 260 -12.41 -39.21 14.43
C THR A 260 -13.16 -39.71 15.67
N ALA A 261 -12.71 -39.34 16.87
CA ALA A 261 -13.38 -39.71 18.12
C ALA A 261 -14.81 -39.14 18.25
N GLU A 262 -15.09 -37.99 17.64
CA GLU A 262 -16.44 -37.40 17.62
C GLU A 262 -17.31 -37.91 16.46
N LEU A 263 -16.71 -38.45 15.41
CA LEU A 263 -17.40 -38.80 14.17
C LEU A 263 -18.11 -40.15 14.24
N PRO A 264 -19.27 -40.31 13.56
CA PRO A 264 -19.89 -41.61 13.41
C PRO A 264 -18.99 -42.53 12.56
N PRO A 265 -18.97 -43.85 12.87
CA PRO A 265 -18.11 -44.81 12.22
C PRO A 265 -18.37 -44.85 10.71
N LEU A 266 -17.30 -44.78 9.93
CA LEU A 266 -17.38 -44.82 8.47
C LEU A 266 -17.51 -46.28 8.01
N THR A 267 -18.70 -46.68 7.58
CA THR A 267 -18.97 -48.03 7.08
C THR A 267 -19.02 -48.12 5.56
N ASN A 268 -19.22 -47.00 4.87
CA ASN A 268 -19.37 -46.92 3.42
C ASN A 268 -18.54 -45.78 2.84
N PHE A 269 -18.23 -45.86 1.55
CA PHE A 269 -17.66 -44.72 0.83
C PHE A 269 -18.67 -43.56 0.77
N ILE A 270 -18.19 -42.34 0.95
CA ILE A 270 -18.98 -41.11 0.89
C ILE A 270 -18.65 -40.32 -0.37
N LEU A 271 -19.66 -39.66 -0.93
CA LEU A 271 -19.47 -38.65 -1.97
C LEU A 271 -19.02 -37.33 -1.33
N PRO A 272 -18.19 -36.52 -2.02
CA PRO A 272 -17.91 -35.15 -1.60
C PRO A 272 -19.20 -34.33 -1.47
N SER A 273 -19.68 -34.18 -0.25
CA SER A 273 -20.99 -33.60 0.07
C SER A 273 -20.99 -33.10 1.52
N GLY A 274 -22.15 -32.75 2.09
CA GLY A 274 -22.23 -32.34 3.51
C GLY A 274 -22.13 -30.83 3.75
N GLY A 275 -22.51 -29.99 2.78
CA GLY A 275 -22.53 -28.52 2.94
C GLY A 275 -21.39 -27.82 2.19
N LYS A 276 -21.38 -26.47 2.22
CA LYS A 276 -20.39 -25.67 1.49
C LYS A 276 -19.00 -25.88 2.06
N SER A 277 -18.85 -25.84 3.39
CA SER A 277 -17.57 -26.03 4.07
C SER A 277 -16.98 -27.41 3.75
N ALA A 278 -17.74 -28.48 4.02
CA ALA A 278 -17.30 -29.86 3.77
C ALA A 278 -16.93 -30.12 2.29
N THR A 279 -17.72 -29.60 1.34
CA THR A 279 -17.45 -29.79 -0.10
C THR A 279 -16.17 -29.07 -0.54
N HIS A 280 -15.90 -27.86 -0.04
CA HIS A 280 -14.66 -27.14 -0.34
C HIS A 280 -13.44 -27.79 0.32
N ILE A 281 -13.59 -28.36 1.52
CA ILE A 281 -12.52 -29.16 2.15
C ILE A 281 -12.24 -30.42 1.31
N HIS A 282 -13.26 -31.10 0.78
CA HIS A 282 -13.04 -32.22 -0.13
C HIS A 282 -12.39 -31.82 -1.47
N LEU A 283 -12.67 -30.62 -1.97
CA LEU A 283 -11.95 -30.06 -3.12
C LEU A 283 -10.47 -29.86 -2.77
N ALA A 284 -10.17 -29.20 -1.65
CA ALA A 284 -8.80 -29.04 -1.15
C ALA A 284 -8.09 -30.40 -0.99
N ARG A 285 -8.78 -31.42 -0.46
CA ARG A 285 -8.25 -32.79 -0.38
C ARG A 285 -7.82 -33.34 -1.74
N SER A 286 -8.60 -33.13 -2.79
CA SER A 286 -8.26 -33.60 -4.14
C SER A 286 -7.04 -32.87 -4.73
N ILE A 287 -6.94 -31.56 -4.46
CA ILE A 287 -5.79 -30.73 -4.85
C ILE A 287 -4.55 -31.13 -4.05
N CYS A 288 -4.69 -31.49 -2.78
CA CYS A 288 -3.60 -31.99 -1.93
C CYS A 288 -2.99 -33.26 -2.52
N ARG A 289 -3.82 -34.21 -2.96
CA ARG A 289 -3.34 -35.41 -3.66
C ARG A 289 -2.69 -35.07 -5.01
N ARG A 290 -3.08 -33.98 -5.67
CA ARG A 290 -2.42 -33.49 -6.89
C ARG A 290 -1.04 -32.91 -6.55
N ALA A 291 -0.92 -32.14 -5.47
CA ALA A 291 0.35 -31.62 -4.97
C ALA A 291 1.32 -32.77 -4.62
N GLU A 292 0.83 -33.79 -3.91
CA GLU A 292 1.59 -35.02 -3.58
C GLU A 292 2.19 -35.67 -4.85
N ARG A 293 1.38 -35.84 -5.91
CA ARG A 293 1.85 -36.39 -7.19
C ARG A 293 2.86 -35.48 -7.89
N SER A 294 2.71 -34.16 -7.78
CA SER A 294 3.63 -33.20 -8.41
C SER A 294 5.02 -33.18 -7.75
N LEU A 295 5.11 -33.52 -6.46
CA LEU A 295 6.39 -33.61 -5.73
C LEU A 295 7.12 -34.94 -5.96
N THR A 296 6.39 -36.00 -6.30
CA THR A 296 6.96 -37.35 -6.46
C THR A 296 8.17 -37.39 -7.42
N PRO A 297 8.13 -36.76 -8.61
CA PRO A 297 9.28 -36.73 -9.52
C PRO A 297 10.49 -35.96 -8.96
N LEU A 298 10.24 -34.90 -8.20
CA LEU A 298 11.31 -34.08 -7.59
C LEU A 298 12.05 -34.85 -6.48
N ILE A 299 11.31 -35.66 -5.71
CA ILE A 299 11.91 -36.54 -4.70
C ILE A 299 12.70 -37.66 -5.36
N ARG A 300 12.18 -38.24 -6.46
CA ARG A 300 12.90 -39.26 -7.23
C ARG A 300 14.19 -38.72 -7.87
N ALA A 301 14.21 -37.43 -8.21
CA ALA A 301 15.38 -36.73 -8.71
C ALA A 301 16.31 -36.22 -7.59
N GLU A 302 16.01 -36.51 -6.32
CA GLU A 302 16.77 -36.08 -5.14
C GLU A 302 16.90 -34.54 -4.99
N GLU A 303 16.02 -33.77 -5.64
CA GLU A 303 15.97 -32.30 -5.51
C GLU A 303 15.34 -31.87 -4.17
N ILE A 304 14.49 -32.73 -3.58
CA ILE A 304 13.76 -32.47 -2.33
C ILE A 304 13.80 -33.73 -1.45
N GLY A 305 13.90 -33.55 -0.13
CA GLY A 305 13.80 -34.65 0.84
C GLY A 305 12.42 -35.32 0.89
N PRO A 306 12.28 -36.47 1.57
CA PRO A 306 11.04 -37.25 1.60
C PRO A 306 9.95 -36.68 2.54
N GLU A 307 10.30 -35.82 3.48
CA GLU A 307 9.39 -35.34 4.54
C GLU A 307 8.13 -34.60 4.02
N PRO A 308 8.22 -33.69 3.02
CA PRO A 308 7.03 -33.05 2.42
C PRO A 308 6.01 -34.05 1.87
N LEU A 309 6.45 -35.21 1.37
CA LEU A 309 5.56 -36.24 0.84
C LEU A 309 4.76 -36.90 1.96
N LYS A 310 5.42 -37.21 3.09
CA LYS A 310 4.73 -37.78 4.27
C LYS A 310 3.67 -36.81 4.79
N TYR A 311 4.01 -35.53 4.85
CA TYR A 311 3.07 -34.49 5.29
C TYR A 311 1.85 -34.38 4.38
N LEU A 312 2.02 -34.26 3.06
CA LEU A 312 0.89 -34.15 2.14
C LEU A 312 0.03 -35.42 2.12
N ASN A 313 0.65 -36.58 2.25
CA ASN A 313 -0.06 -37.84 2.38
C ASN A 313 -1.02 -37.79 3.58
N ARG A 314 -0.50 -37.41 4.76
CA ARG A 314 -1.29 -37.32 5.99
C ARG A 314 -2.27 -36.13 5.99
N LEU A 315 -1.92 -35.03 5.34
CA LEU A 315 -2.80 -33.88 5.16
C LEU A 315 -4.05 -34.25 4.34
N SER A 316 -3.91 -35.15 3.35
CA SER A 316 -5.06 -35.61 2.59
C SER A 316 -6.07 -36.40 3.44
N ASP A 317 -5.59 -37.13 4.45
CA ASP A 317 -6.44 -37.82 5.43
C ASP A 317 -7.06 -36.84 6.42
N PHE A 318 -6.28 -35.87 6.92
CA PHE A 318 -6.78 -34.78 7.75
C PHE A 318 -7.92 -34.04 7.05
N LEU A 319 -7.73 -33.59 5.81
CA LEU A 319 -8.78 -32.89 5.05
C LEU A 319 -10.00 -33.80 4.81
N PHE A 320 -9.83 -35.11 4.67
CA PHE A 320 -10.96 -36.02 4.62
C PHE A 320 -11.74 -36.00 5.93
N THR A 321 -11.07 -36.21 7.07
CA THR A 321 -11.70 -36.24 8.39
C THR A 321 -12.34 -34.90 8.75
N THR A 322 -11.66 -33.78 8.48
CA THR A 322 -12.19 -32.42 8.72
C THR A 322 -13.41 -32.13 7.86
N ALA A 323 -13.50 -32.62 6.62
CA ALA A 323 -14.69 -32.46 5.80
C ALA A 323 -15.91 -33.14 6.44
N ARG A 324 -15.73 -34.36 6.96
CA ARG A 324 -16.78 -35.09 7.68
C ARG A 324 -17.18 -34.36 8.95
N TYR A 325 -16.19 -33.88 9.70
CA TYR A 325 -16.40 -33.12 10.93
C TYR A 325 -17.19 -31.84 10.67
N ALA A 326 -16.84 -31.10 9.62
CA ALA A 326 -17.56 -29.90 9.21
C ALA A 326 -19.02 -30.22 8.85
N ALA A 327 -19.27 -31.27 8.06
CA ALA A 327 -20.63 -31.70 7.73
C ALA A 327 -21.46 -32.02 8.98
N MET A 328 -20.86 -32.78 9.92
CA MET A 328 -21.50 -33.12 11.20
C MET A 328 -21.83 -31.89 12.04
N LYS A 329 -20.91 -30.92 12.17
CA LYS A 329 -21.13 -29.69 12.94
C LYS A 329 -22.17 -28.77 12.31
N GLU A 330 -22.29 -28.77 10.98
CA GLU A 330 -23.39 -28.09 10.27
C GLU A 330 -24.74 -28.83 10.34
N GLY A 331 -24.79 -30.05 10.90
CA GLY A 331 -25.98 -30.88 10.88
C GLY A 331 -26.37 -31.37 9.49
N ARG A 332 -25.40 -31.47 8.57
CA ARG A 332 -25.57 -31.93 7.19
C ARG A 332 -25.24 -33.41 7.08
N GLU A 333 -26.07 -34.16 6.38
CA GLU A 333 -25.79 -35.57 6.10
C GLU A 333 -24.87 -35.73 4.88
N GLU A 334 -23.93 -36.67 4.99
CA GLU A 334 -23.05 -37.10 3.91
C GLU A 334 -23.78 -38.07 2.99
N ILE A 335 -23.59 -37.94 1.68
CA ILE A 335 -24.22 -38.84 0.70
C ILE A 335 -23.38 -40.10 0.57
N ILE A 336 -23.97 -41.25 0.88
CA ILE A 336 -23.33 -42.55 0.68
C ILE A 336 -23.20 -42.85 -0.83
N TYR A 337 -21.99 -43.23 -1.24
CA TYR A 337 -21.75 -43.70 -2.60
C TYR A 337 -22.56 -44.97 -2.87
N ARG A 338 -23.36 -44.92 -3.94
CA ARG A 338 -24.06 -46.08 -4.47
C ARG A 338 -23.45 -46.43 -5.82
N ARG A 339 -23.04 -47.69 -5.98
CA ARG A 339 -22.61 -48.21 -7.27
C ARG A 339 -23.82 -48.16 -8.20
N ILE A 340 -23.70 -47.46 -9.33
CA ILE A 340 -24.70 -47.52 -10.39
C ILE A 340 -24.57 -48.93 -10.97
N HIS A 341 -25.52 -49.80 -10.64
CA HIS A 341 -25.70 -51.03 -11.41
C HIS A 341 -26.13 -50.60 -12.81
N ALA A 342 -25.38 -51.02 -13.83
CA ALA A 342 -25.88 -50.95 -15.19
C ALA A 342 -27.07 -51.92 -15.24
N ASP A 343 -28.28 -51.40 -15.14
CA ASP A 343 -29.48 -52.15 -15.48
C ASP A 343 -29.54 -52.32 -17.00
N GLU A 344 -29.04 -53.46 -17.46
CA GLU A 344 -29.60 -54.19 -18.60
C GLU A 344 -29.63 -55.66 -18.11
N ASN A 345 -30.70 -56.20 -17.52
CA ASN A 345 -32.08 -56.36 -17.99
C ASN A 345 -32.20 -56.77 -19.47
N LYS A 346 -32.29 -58.09 -19.65
CA LYS A 346 -33.25 -58.79 -20.53
C LYS A 346 -33.10 -58.57 -22.04
N THR A 347 -32.39 -59.49 -22.69
CA THR A 347 -33.04 -60.45 -23.60
C THR A 347 -32.32 -61.79 -23.56
#